data_AF-A0A522MNE9-F1
#
_entry.id   AF-A0A522MNE9-F1
#
_cell.length_a   1.000
_cell.length_b   1.000
_cell.length_c   1.000
_cell.angle_alpha   90.00
_cell.angle_beta   90.00
_cell.angle_gamma   90.00
#
_symmetry.space_group_name_H-M   'P 1'
#
loop_
_entity.id
_entity.type
_entity.pdbx_description
1 polymer ?
#
loop_
_entity_poly.entity_id
_entity_poly.type
_entity_poly.pdbx_seq_one_letter_code
_entity_poly.pdbx_strand_id
1 'polypeptide(L)'
;MRKALLALVVLALAVPALADDGPLAQRAKGEVVGFLALTPDQVAQWDALLAVRQQTVPPLRTQLQGIEEQLKTLLGESNPDPAAVGTLVLQAKGVRDQIRAAESAYVDGFTAMLAADQQAKFAFLHRAEKAAPLIPAFRLFALLPPLPHPWLP
;
A
#
# COMPACT_ATOMS: atom_id res chain seq x y z
N MET A 1 10.03 21.59 -48.74
CA MET A 1 9.31 22.69 -48.04
C MET A 1 7.83 22.35 -48.16
N ARG A 2 7.05 21.98 -47.12
CA ARG A 2 6.67 22.64 -45.87
C ARG A 2 6.22 21.52 -44.90
N LYS A 3 6.95 21.27 -43.81
CA LYS A 3 6.56 21.57 -42.42
C LYS A 3 5.08 21.24 -42.06
N ALA A 4 4.97 20.12 -41.35
CA ALA A 4 3.98 19.66 -40.36
C ALA A 4 3.01 20.69 -39.77
N LEU A 5 1.85 20.17 -39.34
CA LEU A 5 1.31 20.41 -37.99
C LEU A 5 0.27 19.34 -37.64
N LEU A 6 0.74 18.29 -36.95
CA LEU A 6 -0.07 17.42 -36.12
C LEU A 6 -0.46 18.22 -34.88
N ALA A 7 -1.75 18.49 -34.72
CA ALA A 7 -2.28 19.09 -33.50
C ALA A 7 -2.30 18.02 -32.39
N LEU A 8 -1.25 18.00 -31.58
CA LEU A 8 -1.19 17.25 -30.33
C LEU A 8 -2.00 18.02 -29.28
N VAL A 9 -3.20 17.56 -28.98
CA VAL A 9 -3.97 18.03 -27.83
C VAL A 9 -3.31 17.46 -26.58
N VAL A 10 -2.49 18.28 -25.92
CA VAL A 10 -1.97 17.99 -24.57
C VAL A 10 -3.09 18.29 -23.59
N LEU A 11 -3.77 17.24 -23.11
CA LEU A 11 -4.72 17.33 -22.01
C LEU A 11 -3.93 17.65 -20.73
N ALA A 12 -4.06 18.87 -20.22
CA ALA A 12 -3.47 19.28 -18.96
C ALA A 12 -4.14 18.52 -17.80
N LEU A 13 -3.48 17.46 -17.31
CA LEU A 13 -3.81 16.86 -16.03
C LEU A 13 -3.47 17.87 -14.93
N ALA A 14 -4.50 18.41 -14.29
CA ALA A 14 -4.34 19.13 -13.03
C ALA A 14 -3.70 18.19 -12.03
N VAL A 15 -2.43 18.42 -11.68
CA VAL A 15 -1.74 17.69 -10.63
C VAL A 15 -2.29 18.23 -9.31
N PRO A 16 -3.15 17.50 -8.56
CA PRO A 16 -3.46 17.94 -7.22
C PRO A 16 -2.15 17.95 -6.43
N ALA A 17 -1.92 19.03 -5.67
CA ALA A 17 -0.74 19.18 -4.82
C ALA A 17 -0.56 17.89 -4.02
N LEU A 18 0.54 17.19 -4.29
CA LEU A 18 0.93 15.99 -3.55
C LEU A 18 0.97 16.39 -2.08
N ALA A 19 0.23 15.67 -1.24
CA ALA A 19 0.26 15.85 0.19
C ALA A 19 1.72 15.87 0.65
N ASP A 20 2.11 16.90 1.39
CA ASP A 20 3.45 17.00 1.96
C ASP A 20 3.59 15.86 2.97
N ASP A 21 4.15 14.74 2.50
CA ASP A 21 4.46 13.57 3.30
C ASP A 21 5.38 14.06 4.41
N GLY A 22 4.85 14.15 5.63
CA GLY A 22 5.56 14.79 6.74
C GLY A 22 6.94 14.15 7.02
N PRO A 23 7.77 14.74 7.88
CA PRO A 23 9.17 14.32 8.08
C PRO A 23 9.38 12.84 8.42
N LEU A 24 8.36 12.13 8.91
CA LEU A 24 8.41 10.69 9.15
C LEU A 24 8.25 9.86 7.87
N ALA A 25 7.33 10.25 6.99
CA ALA A 25 7.09 9.57 5.73
C ALA A 25 8.30 9.72 4.78
N GLN A 26 8.91 10.90 4.74
CA GLN A 26 10.16 11.13 4.00
C GLN A 26 11.31 10.24 4.49
N ARG A 27 11.48 10.12 5.82
CA ARG A 27 12.48 9.22 6.40
C ARG A 27 12.21 7.76 6.04
N ALA A 28 10.98 7.30 6.22
CA ALA A 28 10.60 5.92 5.88
C ALA A 28 10.81 5.62 4.39
N LYS A 29 10.49 6.57 3.50
CA LYS A 29 10.77 6.44 2.07
C LYS A 29 12.27 6.32 1.80
N GLY A 30 13.08 7.16 2.46
CA GLY A 30 14.55 7.09 2.40
C GLY A 30 15.12 5.73 2.80
N GLU A 31 14.59 5.09 3.85
CA GLU A 31 14.99 3.74 4.27
C GLU A 31 14.72 2.69 3.19
N VAL A 32 13.55 2.74 2.54
CA VAL A 32 13.20 1.81 1.45
C VAL A 32 14.13 2.00 0.25
N VAL A 33 14.36 3.26 -0.15
CA VAL A 33 15.28 3.61 -1.24
C VAL A 33 16.69 3.12 -0.93
N GLY A 34 17.19 3.35 0.28
CA GLY A 34 18.52 2.94 0.71
C GLY A 34 18.70 1.43 0.77
N PHE A 35 17.75 0.71 1.39
CA PHE A 35 17.82 -0.75 1.54
C PHE A 35 17.78 -1.48 0.20
N LEU A 36 16.82 -1.11 -0.66
CA LEU A 36 16.67 -1.70 -1.99
C LEU A 36 17.64 -1.09 -3.02
N ALA A 37 18.36 -0.03 -2.67
CA ALA A 37 19.20 0.73 -3.60
C ALA A 37 18.43 1.12 -4.88
N LEU A 38 17.25 1.73 -4.71
CA LEU A 38 16.40 2.12 -5.84
C LEU A 38 17.08 3.20 -6.68
N THR A 39 17.03 3.05 -8.01
CA THR A 39 17.50 4.08 -8.94
C THR A 39 16.55 5.29 -8.95
N PRO A 40 16.99 6.47 -9.42
CA PRO A 40 16.10 7.63 -9.57
C PRO A 40 14.85 7.33 -10.41
N ASP A 41 14.99 6.53 -11.46
CA ASP A 41 13.86 6.13 -12.32
C ASP A 41 12.87 5.22 -11.57
N GLN A 42 13.39 4.28 -10.77
CA GLN A 42 12.54 3.44 -9.91
C GLN A 42 11.83 4.24 -8.82
N VAL A 43 12.48 5.27 -8.25
CA VAL A 43 11.84 6.17 -7.30
C VAL A 43 10.70 6.94 -7.96
N ALA A 44 10.91 7.48 -9.16
CA ALA A 44 9.85 8.17 -9.91
C ALA A 44 8.68 7.24 -10.26
N GLN A 45 8.97 5.99 -10.66
CA GLN A 45 7.95 4.98 -10.92
C GLN A 45 7.20 4.60 -9.64
N TRP A 46 7.89 4.47 -8.52
CA TRP A 46 7.29 4.21 -7.22
C TRP A 46 6.33 5.34 -6.81
N ASP A 47 6.74 6.60 -7.01
CA ASP A 47 5.92 7.76 -6.67
C ASP A 47 4.62 7.80 -7.47
N ALA A 48 4.67 7.43 -8.75
CA ALA A 48 3.47 7.29 -9.56
C ALA A 48 2.54 6.19 -9.02
N LEU A 49 3.09 5.03 -8.65
CA LEU A 49 2.32 3.93 -8.05
C LEU A 49 1.69 4.33 -6.71
N LEU A 50 2.44 5.03 -5.86
CA LEU A 50 1.98 5.51 -4.56
C LEU A 50 0.86 6.54 -4.71
N ALA A 51 1.00 7.48 -5.66
CA ALA A 51 -0.03 8.48 -5.95
C ALA A 51 -1.34 7.84 -6.41
N VAL A 52 -1.28 6.84 -7.30
CA VAL A 52 -2.47 6.08 -7.73
C VAL A 52 -3.15 5.40 -6.53
N ARG A 53 -2.38 4.77 -5.65
CA ARG A 53 -2.92 4.16 -4.42
C ARG A 53 -3.57 5.19 -3.50
N GLN A 54 -2.91 6.33 -3.27
CA GLN A 54 -3.40 7.42 -2.43
C GLN A 54 -4.68 8.06 -2.99
N GLN A 55 -4.88 8.06 -4.31
CA GLN A 55 -6.10 8.55 -4.93
C GLN A 55 -7.23 7.51 -4.92
N THR A 56 -6.90 6.22 -5.01
CA THR A 56 -7.88 5.14 -5.17
C THR A 56 -8.40 4.59 -3.85
N VAL A 57 -7.53 4.34 -2.88
CA VAL A 57 -7.89 3.58 -1.66
C VAL A 57 -8.71 4.41 -0.65
N PRO A 58 -8.37 5.67 -0.31
CA PRO A 58 -9.13 6.45 0.66
C PRO A 58 -10.64 6.62 0.37
N PRO A 59 -11.08 6.95 -0.86
CA PRO A 59 -12.51 7.06 -1.14
C PRO A 59 -13.23 5.71 -0.99
N LEU A 60 -12.60 4.59 -1.37
CA LEU A 60 -13.16 3.25 -1.16
C LEU A 60 -13.29 2.92 0.33
N ARG A 61 -12.31 3.30 1.17
CA ARG A 61 -12.41 3.14 2.63
C ARG A 61 -13.55 3.95 3.21
N THR A 62 -13.74 5.19 2.75
CA THR A 62 -14.86 6.06 3.16
C THR A 62 -16.19 5.43 2.77
N GLN A 63 -16.30 4.90 1.55
CA GLN A 63 -17.49 4.18 1.09
C GLN A 63 -17.78 2.94 1.94
N LEU A 64 -16.76 2.15 2.27
CA LEU A 64 -16.91 0.97 3.12
C LEU A 64 -17.40 1.34 4.53
N GLN A 65 -16.84 2.39 5.14
CA GLN A 65 -17.29 2.89 6.44
C GLN A 65 -18.77 3.29 6.42
N GLY A 66 -19.21 4.02 5.38
CA GLY A 66 -20.61 4.39 5.24
C GLY A 66 -21.56 3.17 5.15
N ILE A 67 -21.13 2.11 4.44
CA ILE A 67 -21.91 0.86 4.38
C ILE A 67 -21.94 0.16 5.75
N GLU A 68 -20.82 0.13 6.46
CA GLU A 68 -20.73 -0.49 7.80
C GLU A 68 -21.59 0.25 8.83
N GLU A 69 -21.68 1.58 8.76
CA GLU A 69 -22.56 2.39 9.61
C GLU A 69 -24.05 2.15 9.31
N GLN A 70 -24.43 2.04 8.04
CA GLN A 70 -25.80 1.67 7.65
C GLN A 70 -26.16 0.28 8.14
N LEU A 71 -25.24 -0.69 7.99
CA LEU A 71 -25.43 -2.06 8.47
C LEU A 71 -25.60 -2.08 9.99
N LYS A 72 -24.77 -1.34 10.73
CA LYS A 72 -24.89 -1.20 12.18
C LYS A 72 -26.24 -0.61 12.59
N THR A 73 -26.72 0.41 11.88
CA THR A 73 -28.01 1.05 12.15
C THR A 73 -29.16 0.07 11.94
N LEU A 74 -29.18 -0.61 10.78
CA LEU A 74 -30.20 -1.60 10.43
C LEU A 74 -30.26 -2.73 11.45
N LEU A 75 -29.11 -3.30 11.82
CA LEU A 75 -29.03 -4.38 12.81
C LEU A 75 -29.39 -3.94 14.24
N GLY A 76 -29.49 -2.63 14.50
CA GLY A 76 -29.97 -2.08 15.77
C GLY A 76 -31.49 -2.00 15.89
N GLU A 77 -32.23 -2.22 14.79
CA GLU A 77 -33.69 -2.22 14.79
C GLU A 77 -34.27 -3.46 15.47
N SER A 78 -35.52 -3.36 15.95
CA SER A 78 -36.17 -4.48 16.64
C SER A 78 -36.51 -5.66 15.71
N ASN A 79 -36.66 -5.41 14.41
CA ASN A 79 -36.91 -6.43 13.39
C ASN A 79 -36.28 -6.01 12.05
N PRO A 80 -34.95 -6.11 11.91
CA PRO A 80 -34.24 -5.68 10.71
C PRO A 80 -34.70 -6.47 9.48
N ASP A 81 -34.82 -5.80 8.33
CA ASP A 81 -35.08 -6.46 7.05
C ASP A 81 -33.87 -7.32 6.61
N PRO A 82 -34.00 -8.66 6.55
CA PRO A 82 -32.91 -9.53 6.15
C PRO A 82 -32.43 -9.28 4.71
N ALA A 83 -33.31 -8.84 3.81
CA ALA A 83 -32.96 -8.57 2.42
C ALA A 83 -32.05 -7.34 2.34
N ALA A 84 -32.41 -6.25 3.03
CA ALA A 84 -31.59 -5.06 3.14
C ALA A 84 -30.21 -5.33 3.79
N VAL A 85 -30.16 -6.16 4.84
CA VAL A 85 -28.90 -6.63 5.44
C VAL A 85 -28.04 -7.35 4.39
N GLY A 86 -28.62 -8.31 3.67
CA GLY A 86 -27.92 -9.06 2.62
C GLY A 86 -27.34 -8.17 1.52
N THR A 87 -28.10 -7.17 1.07
CA THR A 87 -27.64 -6.18 0.09
C THR A 87 -26.42 -5.40 0.58
N LEU A 88 -26.47 -4.86 1.80
CA LEU A 88 -25.35 -4.09 2.37
C LEU A 88 -24.10 -4.96 2.56
N VAL A 89 -24.26 -6.23 2.98
CA VAL A 89 -23.14 -7.17 3.12
C VAL A 89 -22.45 -7.43 1.77
N LEU A 90 -23.23 -7.65 0.70
CA LEU A 90 -22.68 -7.86 -0.64
C LEU A 90 -21.99 -6.61 -1.18
N GLN A 91 -22.54 -5.42 -0.93
CA GLN A 91 -21.90 -4.15 -1.29
C GLN A 91 -20.58 -3.96 -0.54
N ALA A 92 -20.56 -4.18 0.78
CA ALA A 92 -19.34 -4.10 1.59
C ALA A 92 -18.28 -5.07 1.09
N LYS A 93 -18.66 -6.30 0.74
CA LYS A 93 -17.76 -7.28 0.11
C LYS A 93 -17.17 -6.73 -1.20
N GLY A 94 -18.00 -6.19 -2.08
CA GLY A 94 -17.55 -5.60 -3.35
C GLY A 94 -16.50 -4.50 -3.15
N VAL A 95 -16.74 -3.58 -2.21
CA VAL A 95 -15.79 -2.49 -1.90
C VAL A 95 -14.50 -3.05 -1.28
N ARG A 96 -14.58 -4.04 -0.38
CA ARG A 96 -13.38 -4.70 0.18
C ARG A 96 -12.55 -5.39 -0.90
N ASP A 97 -13.19 -6.00 -1.89
CA ASP A 97 -12.52 -6.63 -3.03
C ASP A 97 -11.83 -5.58 -3.92
N GLN A 98 -12.44 -4.42 -4.14
CA GLN A 98 -11.82 -3.29 -4.85
C GLN A 98 -10.61 -2.74 -4.10
N ILE A 99 -10.70 -2.55 -2.77
CA ILE A 99 -9.56 -2.13 -1.95
C ILE A 99 -8.43 -3.15 -2.07
N ARG A 100 -8.73 -4.45 -1.92
CA ARG A 100 -7.72 -5.52 -2.07
C ARG A 100 -7.06 -5.48 -3.44
N ALA A 101 -7.84 -5.32 -4.50
CA ALA A 101 -7.32 -5.24 -5.86
C ALA A 101 -6.38 -4.03 -6.05
N ALA A 102 -6.74 -2.86 -5.53
CA ALA A 102 -5.90 -1.66 -5.61
C ALA A 102 -4.58 -1.80 -4.81
N GLU A 103 -4.65 -2.38 -3.61
CA GLU A 103 -3.48 -2.65 -2.77
C GLU A 103 -2.56 -3.70 -3.43
N SER A 104 -3.12 -4.78 -3.99
CA SER A 104 -2.37 -5.79 -4.74
C SER A 104 -1.71 -5.20 -5.98
N ALA A 105 -2.44 -4.43 -6.78
CA ALA A 105 -1.88 -3.78 -7.98
C ALA A 105 -0.71 -2.85 -7.63
N TYR A 106 -0.78 -2.14 -6.50
CA TYR A 106 0.33 -1.32 -6.02
C TYR A 106 1.57 -2.15 -5.67
N VAL A 107 1.42 -3.23 -4.89
CA VAL A 107 2.55 -4.08 -4.48
C VAL A 107 3.12 -4.86 -5.67
N ASP A 108 2.27 -5.34 -6.58
CA ASP A 108 2.68 -6.04 -7.80
C ASP A 108 3.44 -5.10 -8.73
N GLY A 109 2.93 -3.87 -8.92
CA GLY A 109 3.62 -2.83 -9.69
C GLY A 109 4.97 -2.44 -9.08
N PHE A 110 5.03 -2.30 -7.75
CA PHE A 110 6.27 -2.04 -7.03
C PHE A 110 7.26 -3.19 -7.21
N THR A 111 6.81 -4.44 -7.12
CA THR A 111 7.69 -5.61 -7.30
C THR A 111 8.18 -5.73 -8.74
N ALA A 112 7.33 -5.44 -9.72
CA ALA A 112 7.63 -5.54 -11.14
C ALA A 112 8.70 -4.53 -11.62
N MET A 113 8.83 -3.37 -10.96
CA MET A 113 9.89 -2.40 -11.28
C MET A 113 11.25 -2.73 -10.67
N LEU A 114 11.31 -3.67 -9.72
CA LEU A 114 12.55 -4.07 -9.07
C LEU A 114 13.38 -5.01 -9.96
N ALA A 115 14.70 -4.84 -9.92
CA ALA A 115 15.65 -5.81 -10.46
C ALA A 115 15.68 -7.09 -9.62
N ALA A 116 16.24 -8.17 -10.16
CA ALA A 116 16.22 -9.49 -9.53
C ALA A 116 16.86 -9.51 -8.12
N ASP A 117 17.96 -8.79 -7.92
CA ASP A 117 18.63 -8.66 -6.62
C ASP A 117 17.78 -7.86 -5.61
N GLN A 118 17.10 -6.81 -6.08
CA GLN A 118 16.21 -6.00 -5.26
C GLN A 118 14.96 -6.79 -4.87
N GLN A 119 14.38 -7.59 -5.78
CA GLN A 119 13.29 -8.52 -5.48
C GLN A 119 13.71 -9.55 -4.42
N ALA A 120 14.94 -10.06 -4.48
CA ALA A 120 15.45 -10.98 -3.47
C ALA A 120 15.53 -10.33 -2.07
N LYS A 121 16.00 -9.07 -1.98
CA LYS A 121 15.99 -8.27 -0.75
C LYS A 121 14.58 -8.02 -0.23
N PHE A 122 13.66 -7.67 -1.12
CA PHE A 122 12.26 -7.43 -0.77
C PHE A 122 11.58 -8.71 -0.25
N ALA A 123 11.78 -9.85 -0.92
CA ALA A 123 11.29 -11.14 -0.48
C ALA A 123 11.89 -11.61 0.85
N PHE A 124 13.14 -11.23 1.14
CA PHE A 124 13.75 -11.46 2.46
C PHE A 124 12.97 -10.74 3.57
N LEU A 125 12.58 -9.48 3.38
CA LEU A 125 11.77 -8.75 4.36
C LEU A 125 10.43 -9.43 4.62
N HIS A 126 9.73 -9.90 3.58
CA HIS A 126 8.49 -10.65 3.77
C HIS A 126 8.67 -11.93 4.58
N ARG A 127 9.79 -12.65 4.40
CA ARG A 127 10.10 -13.83 5.22
C ARG A 127 10.45 -13.43 6.65
N ALA A 128 11.21 -12.35 6.83
CA ALA A 128 11.60 -11.84 8.14
C ALA A 128 10.38 -11.37 8.95
N GLU A 129 9.44 -10.66 8.32
CA GLU A 129 8.19 -10.23 8.94
C GLU A 129 7.38 -11.42 9.46
N LYS A 130 7.21 -12.47 8.64
CA LYS A 130 6.52 -13.72 9.05
C LYS A 130 7.24 -14.44 10.20
N ALA A 131 8.56 -14.35 10.26
CA ALA A 131 9.37 -14.96 11.30
C ALA A 131 9.48 -14.11 12.58
N ALA A 132 9.18 -12.80 12.52
CA ALA A 132 9.35 -11.87 13.64
C ALA A 132 8.69 -12.33 14.95
N PRO A 133 7.47 -12.90 14.96
CA PRO A 133 6.84 -13.39 16.18
C PRO A 133 7.58 -14.56 16.85
N LEU A 134 8.40 -15.30 16.10
CA LEU A 134 9.16 -16.45 16.61
C LEU A 134 10.49 -16.05 17.26
N ILE A 135 11.02 -14.86 16.92
CA ILE A 135 12.33 -14.40 17.39
C ILE A 135 12.44 -14.41 18.93
N PRO A 136 11.45 -13.96 19.72
CA PRO A 136 11.53 -14.02 21.18
C PRO A 136 11.71 -15.44 21.72
N ALA A 137 11.01 -16.43 21.14
CA ALA A 137 11.11 -17.82 21.56
C ALA A 137 12.50 -18.40 21.27
N PHE A 138 13.06 -18.13 20.09
CA PHE A 138 14.41 -18.59 19.75
C PHE A 138 15.48 -17.94 20.63
N ARG A 139 15.31 -16.69 21.04
CA ARG A 139 16.20 -16.02 22.01
C ARG A 139 16.09 -16.62 23.40
N LEU A 140 14.89 -16.95 23.87
CA LEU A 140 14.69 -17.57 25.18
C LEU A 140 15.50 -18.86 25.36
N PHE A 141 15.61 -19.65 24.29
CA PHE A 141 16.37 -20.90 24.28
C PHE A 141 17.80 -20.76 23.75
N ALA A 142 18.33 -19.52 23.64
CA ALA A 142 19.68 -19.22 23.16
C ALA A 142 20.01 -19.83 21.78
N LEU A 143 19.00 -20.00 20.91
CA LEU A 143 19.15 -20.50 19.54
C LEU A 143 19.52 -19.40 18.54
N LEU A 144 19.54 -18.15 18.98
CA LEU A 144 20.01 -17.00 18.22
C LEU A 144 21.11 -16.29 19.03
N PRO A 145 22.12 -15.71 18.35
CA PRO A 145 23.11 -14.91 19.03
C PRO A 145 22.44 -13.75 19.78
N PRO A 146 22.99 -13.32 20.93
CA PRO A 146 22.52 -12.14 21.61
C PRO A 146 22.54 -10.95 20.66
N LEU A 147 21.60 -10.02 20.85
CA LEU A 147 21.63 -8.77 20.08
C LEU A 147 22.99 -8.11 20.30
N PRO A 148 23.69 -7.69 19.22
CA PRO A 148 24.91 -6.93 19.39
C PRO A 148 24.60 -5.72 20.27
N HIS A 149 25.30 -5.62 21.40
CA HIS A 149 25.17 -4.45 22.25
C HIS A 149 25.76 -3.27 21.49
N PRO A 150 25.03 -2.15 21.32
CA PRO A 150 25.49 -1.02 20.50
C PRO A 150 26.81 -0.36 20.97
N TRP A 151 27.40 -0.82 22.08
CA TRP A 151 28.57 -0.21 22.72
C TRP A 151 29.66 -1.21 23.14
N LEU A 152 29.57 -2.49 22.76
CA LEU A 152 30.66 -3.44 22.96
C LEU A 152 31.37 -3.68 21.61
N PRO A 153 32.71 -3.54 21.54
CA PRO A 153 33.48 -3.78 20.31
C PRO A 153 33.45 -5.24 19.86
#